data_AF-U7GRY6-F1
#
_entry.id   AF-U7GRY6-F1
#
_cell.length_a   1.000
_cell.length_b   1.000
_cell.length_c   1.000
_cell.angle_alpha   90.00
_cell.angle_beta   90.00
_cell.angle_gamma   90.00
#
_symmetry.space_group_name_H-M   'P 1'
#
loop_
_entity.id
_entity.type
_entity.pdbx_description
1 polymer ?
#
loop_
_entity_poly.entity_id
_entity_poly.type
_entity_poly.pdbx_seq_one_letter_code
_entity_poly.pdbx_strand_id
1 'polypeptide(L)'
;MQDFDSYQEKMKLKHPKIFENASKVSNLFGESDRGATLIAAAILEYQLEEILFSFFRDIKSAKELLNGFNAPLGTFSSKIKISHALGLIEDDEYNQIEIFRKIRNQFAHEFNSLSFESKGVKERIINLSKPIDKTYGMRECFDSWFLTLNSSLLFRAEIIRKEKRKTRIFTNKPIRCNIVELKDKPIKK
;
A
#
# COMPACT_ATOMS: atom_id res chain seq x y z
N MET A 1 -19.28 -4.36 -31.12
CA MET A 1 -18.12 -3.56 -30.67
C MET A 1 -18.57 -2.32 -29.91
N GLN A 2 -19.44 -1.47 -30.50
CA GLN A 2 -19.98 -0.25 -29.85
C GLN A 2 -20.66 -0.45 -28.47
N ASP A 3 -21.41 -1.54 -28.27
CA ASP A 3 -22.08 -1.79 -26.98
C ASP A 3 -21.12 -2.14 -25.83
N PHE A 4 -20.01 -2.84 -26.15
CA PHE A 4 -18.99 -3.17 -25.16
C PHE A 4 -18.21 -1.92 -24.76
N ASP A 5 -17.82 -1.08 -25.73
CA ASP A 5 -17.11 0.17 -25.47
C ASP A 5 -17.97 1.14 -24.64
N SER A 6 -19.28 1.24 -24.94
CA SER A 6 -20.23 2.02 -24.14
C SER A 6 -20.37 1.50 -22.70
N TYR A 7 -20.38 0.17 -22.52
CA TYR A 7 -20.41 -0.46 -21.21
C TYR A 7 -19.13 -0.18 -20.40
N GLN A 8 -17.95 -0.31 -21.03
CA GLN A 8 -16.67 0.00 -20.40
C GLN A 8 -16.62 1.46 -19.94
N GLU A 9 -17.04 2.41 -20.77
CA GLU A 9 -17.09 3.83 -20.39
C GLU A 9 -18.04 4.10 -19.22
N LYS A 10 -19.23 3.49 -19.21
CA LYS A 10 -20.16 3.60 -18.07
C LYS A 10 -19.57 3.02 -16.79
N MET A 11 -18.90 1.87 -16.87
CA MET A 11 -18.25 1.25 -15.71
C MET A 11 -17.05 2.07 -15.23
N LYS A 12 -16.26 2.64 -16.13
CA LYS A 12 -15.13 3.51 -15.82
C LYS A 12 -15.56 4.78 -15.11
N LEU A 13 -16.66 5.38 -15.55
CA LEU A 13 -17.27 6.52 -14.87
C LEU A 13 -17.74 6.17 -13.45
N LYS A 14 -18.33 4.97 -13.27
CA LYS A 14 -18.87 4.53 -11.98
C LYS A 14 -17.80 4.04 -11.00
N HIS A 15 -16.72 3.45 -11.51
CA HIS A 15 -15.67 2.79 -10.73
C HIS A 15 -14.26 3.12 -11.25
N PRO A 16 -13.85 4.41 -11.26
CA PRO A 16 -12.60 4.83 -11.90
C PRO A 16 -11.35 4.14 -11.31
N LYS A 17 -11.34 3.87 -10.00
CA LYS A 17 -10.24 3.17 -9.32
C LYS A 17 -10.06 1.72 -9.79
N ILE A 18 -11.15 1.04 -10.16
CA ILE A 18 -11.05 -0.35 -10.68
C ILE A 18 -10.33 -0.35 -12.02
N PHE A 19 -10.65 0.61 -12.90
CA PHE A 19 -10.01 0.73 -14.21
C PHE A 19 -8.56 1.17 -14.11
N GLU A 20 -8.26 2.13 -13.23
CA GLU A 20 -6.89 2.53 -12.96
C GLU A 20 -6.06 1.35 -12.43
N ASN A 21 -6.60 0.60 -11.47
CA ASN A 21 -5.95 -0.59 -10.94
C ASN A 21 -5.78 -1.67 -12.02
N ALA A 22 -6.79 -1.92 -12.85
CA ALA A 22 -6.70 -2.87 -13.96
C ALA A 22 -5.59 -2.49 -14.97
N SER A 23 -5.46 -1.20 -15.28
CA SER A 23 -4.37 -0.69 -16.13
C SER A 23 -3.00 -0.83 -15.49
N LYS A 24 -2.89 -0.68 -14.16
CA LYS A 24 -1.63 -0.96 -13.44
C LYS A 24 -1.30 -2.45 -13.49
N VAL A 25 -2.31 -3.30 -13.25
CA VAL A 25 -2.18 -4.76 -13.24
C VAL A 25 -1.81 -5.30 -14.63
N SER A 26 -2.33 -4.70 -15.71
CA SER A 26 -2.02 -5.16 -17.06
C SER A 26 -0.53 -5.08 -17.40
N ASN A 27 0.21 -4.16 -16.76
CA ASN A 27 1.65 -4.01 -16.94
C ASN A 27 2.46 -5.19 -16.40
N LEU A 28 1.86 -6.09 -15.60
CA LEU A 28 2.55 -7.31 -15.17
C LEU A 28 2.63 -8.36 -16.30
N PHE A 29 1.65 -8.38 -17.20
CA PHE A 29 1.57 -9.42 -18.23
C PHE A 29 2.62 -9.19 -19.31
N GLY A 30 3.39 -10.23 -19.62
CA GLY A 30 4.52 -10.15 -20.56
C GLY A 30 5.85 -9.73 -19.92
N GLU A 31 5.85 -9.34 -18.65
CA GLU A 31 7.09 -9.03 -17.92
C GLU A 31 7.83 -10.27 -17.44
N SER A 32 9.14 -10.12 -17.26
CA SER A 32 9.96 -11.11 -16.54
C SER A 32 9.48 -11.31 -15.10
N ASP A 33 9.84 -12.43 -14.46
CA ASP A 33 9.51 -12.68 -13.04
C ASP A 33 9.95 -11.51 -12.13
N ARG A 34 11.12 -10.92 -12.44
CA ARG A 34 11.62 -9.72 -11.76
C ARG A 34 10.72 -8.51 -12.02
N GLY A 35 10.38 -8.24 -13.27
CA GLY A 35 9.51 -7.13 -13.67
C GLY A 35 8.14 -7.23 -13.01
N ALA A 36 7.49 -8.39 -13.14
CA ALA A 36 6.21 -8.68 -12.51
C ALA A 36 6.25 -8.48 -11.00
N THR A 37 7.32 -8.94 -10.33
CA THR A 37 7.50 -8.75 -8.89
C THR A 37 7.61 -7.28 -8.48
N LEU A 38 8.40 -6.49 -9.22
CA LEU A 38 8.58 -5.07 -8.92
C LEU A 38 7.29 -4.27 -9.12
N ILE A 39 6.56 -4.56 -10.20
CA ILE A 39 5.28 -3.90 -10.49
C ILE A 39 4.22 -4.30 -9.46
N ALA A 40 4.09 -5.60 -9.13
CA ALA A 40 3.18 -6.09 -8.11
C ALA A 40 3.42 -5.40 -6.75
N ALA A 41 4.68 -5.33 -6.31
CA ALA A 41 5.04 -4.68 -5.05
C ALA A 41 4.72 -3.19 -5.05
N ALA A 42 4.98 -2.48 -6.16
CA ALA A 42 4.64 -1.06 -6.29
C ALA A 42 3.13 -0.83 -6.21
N ILE A 43 2.32 -1.72 -6.80
CA ILE A 43 0.86 -1.65 -6.71
C ILE A 43 0.40 -1.87 -5.26
N LEU A 44 0.90 -2.91 -4.57
CA LEU A 44 0.54 -3.16 -3.17
C LEU A 44 0.95 -2.01 -2.25
N GLU A 45 2.14 -1.43 -2.46
CA GLU A 45 2.59 -0.25 -1.71
C GLU A 45 1.67 0.95 -1.92
N TYR A 46 1.23 1.18 -3.16
CA TYR A 46 0.26 2.22 -3.50
C TYR A 46 -1.09 1.98 -2.81
N GLN A 47 -1.58 0.73 -2.76
CA GLN A 47 -2.84 0.44 -2.07
C GLN A 47 -2.76 0.69 -0.56
N LEU A 48 -1.64 0.33 0.09
CA LEU A 48 -1.42 0.65 1.50
C LEU A 48 -1.40 2.16 1.75
N GLU A 49 -0.77 2.93 0.85
CA GLU A 49 -0.78 4.39 0.92
C GLU A 49 -2.20 4.96 0.81
N GLU A 50 -3.02 4.46 -0.14
CA GLU A 50 -4.42 4.86 -0.30
C GLU A 50 -5.28 4.53 0.93
N ILE A 51 -5.05 3.36 1.54
CA ILE A 51 -5.68 2.95 2.79
C ILE A 51 -5.33 3.94 3.91
N LEU A 52 -4.05 4.27 4.07
CA LEU A 52 -3.58 5.20 5.10
C LEU A 52 -4.11 6.62 4.91
N PHE A 53 -4.14 7.12 3.68
CA PHE A 53 -4.76 8.42 3.38
C PHE A 53 -6.27 8.44 3.61
N SER A 54 -6.94 7.31 3.39
CA SER A 54 -8.37 7.17 3.67
C SER A 54 -8.65 7.16 5.17
N PHE A 55 -7.70 6.67 5.99
CA PHE A 55 -7.81 6.66 7.46
C PHE A 55 -7.39 7.98 8.11
N PHE A 56 -6.25 8.57 7.70
CA PHE A 56 -5.71 9.76 8.35
C PHE A 56 -6.58 11.00 8.17
N ARG A 57 -6.38 11.97 9.06
CA ARG A 57 -6.94 13.32 8.88
C ARG A 57 -6.43 13.92 7.58
N ASP A 58 -7.28 14.67 6.88
CA ASP A 58 -6.86 15.42 5.70
C ASP A 58 -6.12 16.72 6.11
N ILE A 59 -4.86 16.55 6.51
CA ILE A 59 -4.00 17.63 6.99
C ILE A 59 -2.59 17.47 6.42
N LYS A 60 -1.86 18.60 6.35
CA LYS A 60 -0.50 18.64 5.80
C LYS A 60 0.44 17.62 6.46
N SER A 61 0.40 17.52 7.79
CA SER A 61 1.28 16.60 8.52
C SER A 61 1.03 15.12 8.17
N ALA A 62 -0.21 14.73 7.84
CA ALA A 62 -0.50 13.37 7.39
C ALA A 62 0.14 13.09 6.03
N LYS A 63 0.13 14.07 5.11
CA LYS A 63 0.81 13.98 3.81
C LYS A 63 2.32 13.94 3.96
N GLU A 64 2.88 14.76 4.86
CA GLU A 64 4.32 14.77 5.15
C GLU A 64 4.80 13.45 5.76
N LEU A 65 3.97 12.76 6.56
CA LEU A 65 4.32 11.46 7.13
C LEU A 65 4.53 10.37 6.07
N LEU A 66 3.75 10.40 4.97
CA LEU A 66 3.78 9.37 3.92
C LEU A 66 4.66 9.78 2.73
N ASN A 67 4.56 11.03 2.26
CA ASN A 67 5.12 11.49 0.98
C ASN A 67 6.07 12.69 1.14
N GLY A 68 6.34 13.12 2.38
CA GLY A 68 7.29 14.19 2.68
C GLY A 68 8.75 13.78 2.46
N PHE A 69 9.63 14.77 2.47
CA PHE A 69 11.08 14.52 2.50
C PHE A 69 11.46 13.78 3.79
N ASN A 70 12.16 12.64 3.66
CA ASN A 70 12.43 11.72 4.77
C ASN A 70 11.16 11.28 5.53
N ALA A 71 10.06 11.08 4.80
CA ALA A 71 8.80 10.59 5.34
C ALA A 71 9.00 9.31 6.19
N PRO A 72 8.64 9.31 7.49
CA PRO A 72 8.81 8.15 8.36
C PRO A 72 7.95 6.96 7.91
N LEU A 73 6.80 7.22 7.28
CA LEU A 73 5.92 6.21 6.70
C LEU A 73 6.06 6.11 5.17
N GLY A 74 7.18 6.57 4.60
CA GLY A 74 7.38 6.61 3.15
C GLY A 74 7.91 5.32 2.52
N THR A 75 8.24 4.30 3.31
CA THR A 75 8.77 3.03 2.79
C THR A 75 7.70 1.95 2.76
N PHE A 76 7.80 1.01 1.84
CA PHE A 76 6.91 -0.15 1.80
C PHE A 76 6.82 -0.87 3.16
N SER A 77 7.97 -1.11 3.81
CA SER A 77 8.04 -1.74 5.13
C SER A 77 7.30 -0.95 6.21
N SER A 78 7.48 0.38 6.27
CA SER A 78 6.80 1.20 7.26
C SER A 78 5.29 1.29 7.01
N LYS A 79 4.85 1.34 5.75
CA LYS A 79 3.43 1.29 5.36
C LYS A 79 2.75 -0.02 5.75
N ILE A 80 3.41 -1.16 5.56
CA ILE A 80 2.89 -2.48 5.99
C ILE A 80 2.67 -2.48 7.50
N LYS A 81 3.71 -2.11 8.28
CA LYS A 81 3.68 -2.14 9.73
C LYS A 81 2.62 -1.21 10.32
N ILE A 82 2.52 0.02 9.83
CA ILE A 82 1.55 0.99 10.36
C ILE A 82 0.12 0.61 9.98
N SER A 83 -0.10 0.05 8.77
CA SER A 83 -1.43 -0.41 8.37
C SER A 83 -1.91 -1.55 9.25
N HIS A 84 -1.02 -2.49 9.59
CA HIS A 84 -1.33 -3.59 10.51
C HIS A 84 -1.53 -3.10 11.94
N ALA A 85 -0.63 -2.27 12.46
CA ALA A 85 -0.72 -1.74 13.82
C ALA A 85 -1.99 -0.90 14.08
N LEU A 86 -2.55 -0.30 13.03
CA LEU A 86 -3.82 0.45 13.09
C LEU A 86 -5.05 -0.42 12.84
N GLY A 87 -4.88 -1.72 12.55
CA GLY A 87 -5.99 -2.64 12.24
C GLY A 87 -6.63 -2.39 10.88
N LEU A 88 -5.90 -1.79 9.92
CA LEU A 88 -6.41 -1.49 8.58
C LEU A 88 -6.26 -2.68 7.61
N ILE A 89 -5.36 -3.60 7.94
CA ILE A 89 -5.16 -4.89 7.27
C ILE A 89 -5.18 -6.02 8.29
N GLU A 90 -5.60 -7.20 7.85
CA GLU A 90 -5.70 -8.41 8.67
C GLU A 90 -4.34 -9.07 8.89
N ASP A 91 -4.23 -9.95 9.89
CA ASP A 91 -2.98 -10.67 10.19
C ASP A 91 -2.48 -11.51 9.00
N ASP A 92 -3.40 -12.16 8.29
CA ASP A 92 -3.10 -12.94 7.08
C ASP A 92 -2.58 -12.04 5.95
N GLU A 93 -3.23 -10.90 5.71
CA GLU A 93 -2.81 -9.90 4.73
C GLU A 93 -1.43 -9.34 5.05
N TYR A 94 -1.17 -9.02 6.33
CA TYR A 94 0.16 -8.56 6.79
C TYR A 94 1.25 -9.58 6.46
N ASN A 95 1.04 -10.85 6.84
CA ASN A 95 2.00 -11.92 6.59
C ASN A 95 2.26 -12.12 5.09
N GLN A 96 1.20 -12.09 4.29
CA GLN A 96 1.27 -12.18 2.83
C GLN A 96 2.11 -11.03 2.23
N ILE A 97 1.80 -9.78 2.58
CA ILE A 97 2.52 -8.62 2.05
C ILE A 97 4.00 -8.63 2.49
N GLU A 98 4.31 -9.08 3.71
CA GLU A 98 5.70 -9.24 4.16
C GLU A 98 6.49 -10.28 3.34
N ILE A 99 5.86 -11.38 2.94
CA ILE A 99 6.50 -12.34 2.04
C ILE A 99 6.69 -11.72 0.64
N PHE A 100 5.72 -10.97 0.12
CA PHE A 100 5.84 -10.19 -1.12
C PHE A 100 7.07 -9.28 -1.07
N ARG A 101 7.21 -8.51 0.02
CA ARG A 101 8.33 -7.61 0.25
C ARG A 101 9.66 -8.35 0.26
N LYS A 102 9.71 -9.56 0.86
CA LYS A 102 10.91 -10.41 0.85
C LYS A 102 11.27 -10.89 -0.56
N ILE A 103 10.29 -11.37 -1.33
CA ILE A 103 10.48 -11.78 -2.73
C ILE A 103 11.00 -10.60 -3.56
N ARG A 104 10.35 -9.43 -3.46
CA ARG A 104 10.78 -8.20 -4.14
C ARG A 104 12.20 -7.80 -3.79
N ASN A 105 12.55 -7.85 -2.50
CA ASN A 105 13.90 -7.50 -2.08
C ASN A 105 14.94 -8.50 -2.62
N GLN A 106 14.60 -9.78 -2.70
CA GLN A 106 15.47 -10.78 -3.30
C GLN A 106 15.74 -10.47 -4.78
N PHE A 107 14.68 -10.20 -5.56
CA PHE A 107 14.81 -9.78 -6.96
C PHE A 107 15.51 -8.42 -7.14
N ALA A 108 15.45 -7.52 -6.16
CA ALA A 108 16.09 -6.21 -6.23
C ALA A 108 17.60 -6.26 -5.95
N HIS A 109 18.05 -7.17 -5.08
CA HIS A 109 19.43 -7.23 -4.59
C HIS A 109 20.26 -8.37 -5.20
N GLU A 110 19.64 -9.39 -5.80
CA GLU A 110 20.37 -10.43 -6.52
C GLU A 110 20.61 -10.02 -7.98
N PHE A 111 21.89 -10.03 -8.38
CA PHE A 111 22.32 -9.72 -9.75
C PHE A 111 22.38 -10.94 -10.67
N ASN A 112 22.32 -12.15 -10.09
CA ASN A 112 22.29 -13.41 -10.84
C ASN A 112 20.92 -13.63 -11.47
N SER A 113 20.82 -14.59 -12.40
CA SER A 113 19.56 -14.99 -13.05
C SER A 113 18.61 -15.64 -12.05
N LEU A 114 17.84 -14.82 -11.33
CA LEU A 114 16.78 -15.25 -10.42
C LEU A 114 15.46 -15.38 -11.18
N SER A 115 14.70 -16.42 -10.86
CA SER A 115 13.36 -16.68 -11.40
C SER A 115 12.45 -17.25 -10.30
N PHE A 116 11.17 -17.40 -10.60
CA PHE A 116 10.22 -18.04 -9.69
C PHE A 116 10.51 -19.53 -9.43
N GLU A 117 11.32 -20.18 -10.26
CA GLU A 117 11.78 -21.56 -10.03
C GLU A 117 13.00 -21.65 -9.10
N SER A 118 13.61 -20.51 -8.77
CA SER A 118 14.76 -20.47 -7.85
C SER A 118 14.32 -20.89 -6.45
N LYS A 119 15.03 -21.86 -5.83
CA LYS A 119 14.63 -22.53 -4.57
C LYS A 119 14.04 -21.57 -3.52
N GLY A 120 14.74 -20.50 -3.17
CA GLY A 120 14.29 -19.56 -2.14
C GLY A 120 13.06 -18.74 -2.51
N VAL A 121 12.84 -18.44 -3.80
CA VAL A 121 11.66 -17.72 -4.28
C VAL A 121 10.48 -18.68 -4.38
N LYS A 122 10.71 -19.87 -4.94
CA LYS A 122 9.74 -20.95 -5.07
C LYS A 122 9.13 -21.34 -3.72
N GLU A 123 9.96 -21.58 -2.71
CA GLU A 123 9.51 -21.90 -1.34
C GLU A 123 8.61 -20.80 -0.77
N ARG A 124 8.91 -19.53 -1.03
CA ARG A 124 8.07 -18.40 -0.59
C ARG A 124 6.72 -18.39 -1.31
N ILE A 125 6.71 -18.55 -2.64
CA ILE A 125 5.47 -18.61 -3.43
C ILE A 125 4.59 -19.78 -2.98
N ILE A 126 5.18 -20.94 -2.70
CA ILE A 126 4.45 -22.11 -2.19
C ILE A 126 3.85 -21.82 -0.81
N ASN A 127 4.59 -21.17 0.09
CA ASN A 127 4.07 -20.83 1.42
C ASN A 127 2.88 -19.85 1.39
N LEU A 128 2.73 -19.11 0.29
CA LEU A 128 1.63 -18.16 0.07
C LEU A 128 0.42 -18.79 -0.59
N SER A 129 0.68 -19.78 -1.42
CA SER A 129 -0.31 -20.61 -2.08
C SER A 129 -0.88 -21.61 -1.06
N LYS A 130 -2.06 -21.32 -0.48
CA LYS A 130 -2.96 -22.39 0.03
C LYS A 130 -3.07 -23.45 -1.07
N PRO A 131 -3.18 -24.77 -0.79
CA PRO A 131 -2.90 -25.81 -1.78
C PRO A 131 -3.61 -25.56 -3.11
N ILE A 132 -2.92 -24.86 -4.02
CA ILE A 132 -3.32 -24.68 -5.39
C ILE A 132 -3.01 -26.02 -6.04
N ASP A 133 -3.91 -26.44 -6.92
CA ASP A 133 -3.73 -27.64 -7.72
C ASP A 133 -2.30 -27.67 -8.31
N LYS A 134 -1.62 -28.83 -8.22
CA LYS A 134 -0.21 -28.98 -8.63
C LYS A 134 0.03 -28.74 -10.14
N THR A 135 -1.03 -28.41 -10.86
CA THR A 135 -1.09 -28.17 -12.29
C THR A 135 -0.63 -26.77 -12.71
N TYR A 136 -0.52 -25.81 -11.77
CA TYR A 136 -0.09 -24.44 -12.07
C TYR A 136 1.44 -24.25 -11.94
N GLY A 137 2.02 -23.46 -12.86
CA GLY A 137 3.39 -22.99 -12.74
C GLY A 137 3.55 -21.96 -11.60
N MET A 138 4.80 -21.66 -11.24
CA MET A 138 5.08 -20.73 -10.14
C MET A 138 4.66 -19.28 -10.47
N ARG A 139 4.69 -18.92 -11.76
CA ARG A 139 4.22 -17.61 -12.24
C ARG A 139 2.72 -17.43 -12.01
N GLU A 140 1.94 -18.43 -12.38
CA GLU A 140 0.49 -18.42 -12.24
C GLU A 140 0.08 -18.41 -10.76
N CYS A 141 0.80 -19.16 -9.92
CA CYS A 141 0.62 -19.11 -8.46
C CYS A 141 0.85 -17.70 -7.92
N PHE A 142 1.94 -17.05 -8.33
CA PHE A 142 2.28 -15.69 -7.93
C PHE A 142 1.23 -14.67 -8.39
N ASP A 143 0.83 -14.72 -9.66
CA ASP A 143 -0.14 -13.80 -10.24
C ASP A 143 -1.52 -13.97 -9.59
N SER A 144 -1.99 -15.21 -9.40
CA SER A 144 -3.27 -15.50 -8.71
C SER A 144 -3.30 -14.92 -7.29
N TRP A 145 -2.21 -15.12 -6.56
CA TRP A 145 -2.06 -14.62 -5.21
C TRP A 145 -2.02 -13.07 -5.18
N PHE A 146 -1.20 -12.46 -6.04
CA PHE A 146 -1.16 -11.00 -6.21
C PHE A 146 -2.55 -10.42 -6.48
N LEU A 147 -3.28 -11.01 -7.44
CA LEU A 147 -4.59 -10.53 -7.86
C LEU A 147 -5.61 -10.61 -6.72
N THR A 148 -5.58 -11.69 -5.94
CA THR A 148 -6.46 -11.88 -4.78
C THR A 148 -6.19 -10.83 -3.71
N LEU A 149 -4.91 -10.65 -3.34
CA LEU A 149 -4.50 -9.68 -2.33
C LEU A 149 -4.77 -8.24 -2.78
N ASN A 150 -4.39 -7.89 -4.01
CA ASN A 150 -4.64 -6.55 -4.57
C ASN A 150 -6.14 -6.24 -4.62
N SER A 151 -6.98 -7.21 -4.98
CA SER A 151 -8.43 -7.02 -4.99
C SER A 151 -8.99 -6.74 -3.59
N SER A 152 -8.51 -7.46 -2.57
CA SER A 152 -8.88 -7.19 -1.17
C SER A 152 -8.54 -5.76 -0.76
N LEU A 153 -7.30 -5.34 -1.00
CA LEU A 153 -6.81 -4.01 -0.61
C LEU A 153 -7.46 -2.86 -1.40
N LEU A 154 -7.77 -3.07 -2.69
CA LEU A 154 -8.39 -2.06 -3.54
C LEU A 154 -9.73 -1.58 -2.96
N PHE A 155 -10.58 -2.50 -2.50
CA PHE A 155 -11.87 -2.15 -1.91
C PHE A 155 -11.74 -1.65 -0.47
N ARG A 156 -10.67 -2.03 0.23
CA ARG A 156 -10.42 -1.68 1.64
C ARG A 156 -10.36 -0.16 1.86
N ALA A 157 -9.73 0.59 0.95
CA ALA A 157 -9.65 2.05 1.07
C ALA A 157 -11.02 2.75 1.10
N GLU A 158 -12.00 2.23 0.36
CA GLU A 158 -13.37 2.77 0.32
C GLU A 158 -14.13 2.50 1.63
N ILE A 159 -13.90 1.33 2.23
CA ILE A 159 -14.47 0.95 3.54
C ILE A 159 -13.90 1.88 4.62
N ILE A 160 -12.58 1.98 4.68
CA ILE A 160 -11.84 2.75 5.70
C ILE A 160 -12.13 4.24 5.62
N ARG A 161 -12.47 4.77 4.44
CA ARG A 161 -12.81 6.20 4.30
C ARG A 161 -13.99 6.63 5.19
N LYS A 162 -14.88 5.70 5.55
CA LYS A 162 -15.98 5.96 6.49
C LYS A 162 -15.49 6.19 7.93
N GLU A 163 -14.30 5.69 8.25
CA GLU A 163 -13.65 5.77 9.55
C GLU A 163 -12.59 6.88 9.63
N LYS A 164 -12.51 7.73 8.59
CA LYS A 164 -11.51 8.80 8.49
C LYS A 164 -11.43 9.62 9.77
N ARG A 165 -10.22 9.70 10.33
CA ARG A 165 -9.97 10.34 11.62
C ARG A 165 -10.31 11.83 11.56
N LYS A 166 -10.87 12.33 12.67
CA LYS A 166 -11.18 13.75 12.90
C LYS A 166 -10.41 14.26 14.12
N THR A 167 -10.27 15.58 14.21
CA THR A 167 -9.66 16.21 15.39
C THR A 167 -10.51 15.92 16.63
N ARG A 168 -9.89 15.42 17.70
CA ARG A 168 -10.53 15.34 19.01
C ARG A 168 -10.27 16.62 19.79
N ILE A 169 -11.32 17.17 20.41
CA ILE A 169 -11.19 18.28 21.35
C ILE A 169 -11.01 17.67 22.75
N PHE A 170 -9.92 18.02 23.42
CA PHE A 170 -9.67 17.62 24.81
C PHE A 170 -10.10 18.75 25.74
N THR A 171 -10.74 18.39 26.85
CA THR A 171 -11.33 19.32 27.83
C THR A 171 -10.30 19.87 28.80
N ASN A 172 -9.25 19.11 29.12
CA ASN A 172 -8.15 19.57 29.97
C ASN A 172 -7.15 20.42 29.16
N LYS A 173 -7.54 21.64 28.81
CA LYS A 173 -6.64 22.59 28.14
C LYS A 173 -5.79 23.29 29.19
N PRO A 174 -4.45 23.21 29.13
CA PRO A 174 -3.61 24.03 29.99
C PRO A 174 -3.91 25.52 29.70
N ILE A 175 -3.87 26.35 30.74
CA ILE A 175 -3.95 27.81 30.60
C ILE A 175 -2.87 28.19 29.59
N ARG A 176 -3.27 28.81 28.47
CA ARG A 176 -2.30 29.36 27.52
C ARG A 176 -1.57 30.50 28.23
N CYS A 177 -0.32 30.29 28.63
CA CYS A 177 0.55 31.39 28.96
C CYS A 177 0.73 32.21 27.68
N ASN A 178 0.17 33.41 27.64
CA ASN A 178 0.44 34.36 26.56
C ASN A 178 1.93 34.73 26.65
N ILE A 179 2.75 34.15 25.78
CA ILE A 179 4.19 34.48 25.64
C ILE A 179 4.36 35.85 24.94
N VAL A 180 3.53 36.84 25.27
CA VAL A 180 3.53 38.16 24.64
C VAL A 180 4.17 39.23 25.52
N GLU A 181 4.41 39.00 26.81
CA GLU A 181 4.87 40.06 27.73
C GLU A 181 6.35 39.99 28.20
N LEU A 182 7.22 39.25 27.51
CA LEU A 182 8.66 39.19 27.88
C LEU A 182 9.61 39.91 26.91
N LYS A 183 9.11 40.77 26.01
CA LYS A 183 9.98 41.49 25.05
C LYS A 183 10.29 42.95 25.35
N ASP A 184 9.68 43.59 26.35
CA ASP A 184 9.87 45.03 26.59
C ASP A 184 10.28 45.37 28.03
N LYS A 185 11.38 44.80 28.53
CA LYS A 185 12.11 45.43 29.64
C LYS A 185 13.47 45.93 29.14
N PRO A 186 13.69 47.26 29.07
CA PRO A 186 14.99 47.78 28.67
C PRO A 186 16.02 47.42 29.75
N ILE A 187 17.14 46.88 29.29
CA ILE A 187 18.34 46.65 30.11
C ILE A 187 18.83 48.04 30.52
N LYS A 188 18.57 48.45 31.77
CA LYS A 188 19.22 49.63 32.35
C LYS A 188 20.72 49.31 32.48
N LYS A 189 21.55 50.02 31.72
CA LYS A 189 22.98 50.16 31.98
C LYS A 189 23.19 51.06 33.20
#